data_AF-A0A4V1ERL4-F1
#
_entry.id   AF-A0A4V1ERL4-F1
#
_cell.length_a   1.000
_cell.length_b   1.000
_cell.length_c   1.000
_cell.angle_alpha   90.00
_cell.angle_beta   90.00
_cell.angle_gamma   90.00
#
_symmetry.space_group_name_H-M   'P 1'
#
loop_
_entity.id
_entity.type
_entity.pdbx_description
1 polymer ?
#
loop_
_entity_poly.entity_id
_entity_poly.type
_entity_poly.pdbx_seq_one_letter_code
_entity_poly.pdbx_strand_id
1 'polypeptide(L)'
;MGKNLLSCLEKRDLLNRPAVSVDELLEWGRSYEEAGLVYDAVDFYEKAGASERLEKLATVAVQDGDAFLLRRIAGAADLKPDPADWASLAKRAEVLGKTVYAEVARREAGLSVDEDAVGSAGESR
;
A
#
# COMPACT_ATOMS: atom_id res chain seq x y z
N MET A 1 -16.73 3.98 20.07
CA MET A 1 -17.28 2.61 19.93
C MET A 1 -16.80 2.11 18.57
N GLY A 2 -15.72 1.33 18.54
CA GLY A 2 -15.15 0.84 17.28
C GLY A 2 -16.15 -0.07 16.57
N LYS A 3 -16.33 0.13 15.26
CA LYS A 3 -17.16 -0.75 14.43
C LYS A 3 -16.53 -2.15 14.51
N ASN A 4 -17.33 -3.17 14.85
CA ASN A 4 -16.86 -4.55 14.78
C ASN A 4 -16.39 -4.80 13.35
N LEU A 5 -15.15 -5.28 13.18
CA LEU A 5 -14.61 -5.62 11.87
C LEU A 5 -15.60 -6.50 11.13
N LEU A 6 -15.92 -6.14 9.88
CA LEU A 6 -16.84 -6.91 9.06
C LEU A 6 -16.31 -8.33 8.94
N SER A 7 -17.21 -9.30 9.08
CA SER A 7 -16.88 -10.66 8.69
C SER A 7 -16.53 -10.71 7.21
N CYS A 8 -15.71 -11.70 6.80
CA CYS A 8 -15.27 -11.87 5.41
C CYS A 8 -16.42 -11.83 4.39
N LEU A 9 -17.61 -12.33 4.77
CA LEU A 9 -18.84 -12.25 3.97
C LEU A 9 -19.38 -10.83 3.82
N GLU A 10 -19.43 -10.05 4.90
CA GLU A 10 -19.95 -8.68 4.88
C GLU A 10 -18.98 -7.73 4.18
N LYS A 11 -17.66 -7.92 4.34
CA LYS A 11 -16.64 -7.22 3.54
C LYS A 11 -16.90 -7.43 2.05
N ARG A 12 -17.11 -8.68 1.63
CA ARG A 12 -17.35 -9.00 0.22
C ARG A 12 -18.66 -8.40 -0.29
N ASP A 13 -19.73 -8.43 0.49
CA ASP A 13 -21.02 -7.82 0.11
C ASP A 13 -20.87 -6.31 -0.07
N LEU A 14 -20.22 -5.63 0.89
CA LEU A 14 -19.98 -4.20 0.85
C LEU A 14 -19.09 -3.81 -0.33
N LEU A 15 -18.01 -4.56 -0.58
CA LEU A 15 -17.16 -4.34 -1.76
C LEU A 15 -17.85 -4.69 -3.09
N ASN A 16 -18.89 -5.53 -3.11
CA ASN A 16 -19.68 -5.79 -4.33
C ASN A 16 -20.83 -4.81 -4.53
N ARG A 17 -21.23 -4.08 -3.49
CA ARG A 17 -22.31 -3.11 -3.59
C ARG A 17 -21.86 -1.90 -4.43
N PRO A 18 -22.57 -1.57 -5.51
CA PRO A 18 -22.23 -0.41 -6.34
C PRO A 18 -22.63 0.93 -5.70
N ALA A 19 -23.42 0.91 -4.62
CA ALA A 19 -24.00 2.09 -3.98
C ALA A 19 -23.34 2.46 -2.64
N VAL A 20 -22.16 1.91 -2.33
CA VAL A 20 -21.47 2.29 -1.08
C VAL A 20 -20.89 3.69 -1.23
N SER A 21 -21.23 4.55 -0.28
CA SER A 21 -20.70 5.91 -0.21
C SER A 21 -19.20 5.90 0.11
N VAL A 22 -18.46 6.82 -0.50
CA VAL A 22 -17.03 7.03 -0.22
C VAL A 22 -16.77 7.22 1.29
N ASP A 23 -17.63 7.95 1.98
CA ASP A 23 -17.55 8.15 3.43
C ASP A 23 -17.60 6.83 4.21
N GLU A 24 -18.49 5.91 3.83
CA GLU A 24 -18.61 4.61 4.49
C GLU A 24 -17.36 3.74 4.24
N LEU A 25 -16.82 3.75 3.01
CA LEU A 25 -15.55 3.06 2.70
C LEU A 25 -14.38 3.64 3.51
N LEU A 26 -14.30 4.96 3.68
CA LEU A 26 -13.29 5.63 4.49
C LEU A 26 -13.38 5.22 5.96
N GLU A 27 -14.60 5.14 6.51
CA GLU A 27 -14.80 4.71 7.88
C GLU A 27 -14.45 3.23 8.10
N TRP A 28 -14.73 2.38 7.11
CA TRP A 28 -14.30 0.98 7.12
C TRP A 28 -12.78 0.88 7.09
N GLY A 29 -12.12 1.55 6.12
CA GLY A 29 -10.67 1.59 6.02
C GLY A 29 -10.01 2.01 7.34
N ARG A 30 -10.57 3.02 8.03
CA ARG A 30 -10.09 3.43 9.36
C ARG A 30 -10.25 2.34 10.41
N SER A 31 -11.37 1.63 10.41
CA SER A 31 -11.61 0.53 11.37
C SER A 31 -10.62 -0.62 11.17
N TYR A 32 -10.28 -0.93 9.91
CA TYR A 32 -9.25 -1.92 9.58
C TYR A 32 -7.85 -1.44 9.96
N GLU A 33 -7.54 -0.16 9.75
CA GLU A 33 -6.29 0.47 10.20
C GLU A 33 -6.11 0.37 11.71
N GLU A 34 -7.14 0.74 12.50
CA GLU A 34 -7.11 0.64 13.97
C GLU A 34 -7.01 -0.81 14.47
N ALA A 35 -7.42 -1.78 13.66
CA ALA A 35 -7.27 -3.21 13.93
C ALA A 35 -5.90 -3.78 13.53
N GLY A 36 -5.02 -2.99 12.92
CA GLY A 36 -3.73 -3.45 12.37
C GLY A 36 -3.84 -4.20 11.04
N LEU A 37 -5.03 -4.23 10.43
CA LEU A 37 -5.30 -4.85 9.13
C LEU A 37 -5.09 -3.83 7.99
N VAL A 38 -3.86 -3.31 7.88
CA VAL A 38 -3.55 -2.20 6.96
C VAL A 38 -3.75 -2.60 5.49
N TYR A 39 -3.47 -3.86 5.14
CA TYR A 39 -3.71 -4.37 3.77
C TYR A 39 -5.19 -4.33 3.39
N ASP A 40 -6.08 -4.70 4.30
CA ASP A 40 -7.52 -4.59 4.08
C ASP A 40 -7.95 -3.13 3.98
N ALA A 41 -7.39 -2.24 4.81
CA ALA A 41 -7.69 -0.81 4.77
C ALA A 41 -7.36 -0.20 3.40
N VAL A 42 -6.24 -0.58 2.79
CA VAL A 42 -5.85 -0.11 1.44
C VAL A 42 -6.90 -0.45 0.40
N ASP A 43 -7.50 -1.64 0.43
CA ASP A 43 -8.54 -2.07 -0.51
C ASP A 43 -9.79 -1.18 -0.42
N PHE A 44 -10.20 -0.81 0.80
CA PHE A 44 -11.30 0.14 1.01
C PHE A 44 -10.94 1.54 0.53
N TYR A 45 -9.73 2.02 0.82
CA TYR A 45 -9.29 3.36 0.41
C TYR A 45 -9.09 3.46 -1.11
N GLU A 46 -8.60 2.41 -1.76
CA GLU A 46 -8.50 2.28 -3.23
C GLU A 46 -9.89 2.41 -3.85
N LYS A 47 -10.86 1.62 -3.37
CA LYS A 47 -12.23 1.66 -3.86
C LYS A 47 -12.92 2.99 -3.59
N ALA A 48 -12.58 3.64 -2.47
CA ALA A 48 -13.08 4.97 -2.12
C ALA A 48 -12.46 6.09 -2.97
N GLY A 49 -11.37 5.82 -3.71
CA GLY A 49 -10.58 6.86 -4.39
C GLY A 49 -9.91 7.81 -3.40
N ALA A 50 -9.59 7.35 -2.20
CA ALA A 50 -9.09 8.17 -1.10
C ALA A 50 -7.57 8.37 -1.17
N SER A 51 -7.10 9.12 -2.16
CA SER A 51 -5.66 9.38 -2.40
C SER A 51 -4.95 9.89 -1.14
N GLU A 52 -5.54 10.86 -0.44
CA GLU A 52 -4.94 11.46 0.78
C GLU A 52 -4.74 10.42 1.90
N ARG A 53 -5.63 9.43 2.01
CA ARG A 53 -5.50 8.34 2.99
C ARG A 53 -4.41 7.36 2.57
N LEU A 54 -4.34 7.05 1.28
CA LEU A 54 -3.30 6.20 0.70
C LEU A 54 -1.92 6.83 0.88
N GLU A 55 -1.77 8.15 0.67
CA GLU A 55 -0.52 8.87 0.94
C GLU A 55 -0.10 8.83 2.41
N LYS A 56 -1.05 8.98 3.34
CA LYS A 56 -0.79 8.81 4.79
C LYS A 56 -0.31 7.40 5.10
N LEU A 57 -0.96 6.37 4.55
CA LEU A 57 -0.54 4.99 4.72
C LEU A 57 0.83 4.71 4.09
N ALA A 58 1.14 5.32 2.96
CA ALA A 58 2.46 5.22 2.33
C ALA A 58 3.55 5.74 3.26
N THR A 59 3.31 6.89 3.90
CA THR A 59 4.21 7.45 4.91
C THR A 59 4.40 6.49 6.08
N VAL A 60 3.32 5.87 6.58
CA VAL A 60 3.39 4.86 7.65
C VAL A 60 4.19 3.65 7.20
N ALA A 61 3.99 3.14 5.98
CA ALA A 61 4.73 2.03 5.42
C ALA A 61 6.24 2.32 5.35
N VAL A 62 6.62 3.54 4.94
CA VAL A 62 8.02 4.00 4.95
C VAL A 62 8.58 4.04 6.37
N GLN A 63 7.79 4.46 7.36
CA GLN A 63 8.22 4.49 8.75
C GLN A 63 8.36 3.10 9.39
N ASP A 64 7.47 2.18 9.04
CA ASP A 64 7.47 0.79 9.53
C ASP A 64 8.46 -0.12 8.76
N GLY A 65 9.05 0.38 7.67
CA GLY A 65 9.95 -0.40 6.82
C GLY A 65 9.20 -1.45 5.99
N ASP A 66 7.95 -1.20 5.64
CA ASP A 66 7.06 -2.19 5.03
C ASP A 66 6.96 -1.99 3.50
N ALA A 67 7.94 -2.56 2.79
CA ALA A 67 8.12 -2.37 1.34
C ALA A 67 6.94 -2.87 0.51
N PHE A 68 6.35 -4.01 0.91
CA PHE A 68 5.21 -4.61 0.23
C PHE A 68 3.96 -3.75 0.35
N LEU A 69 3.76 -3.13 1.53
CA LEU A 69 2.63 -2.22 1.75
C LEU A 69 2.78 -0.96 0.90
N LEU A 70 3.98 -0.34 0.86
CA LEU A 70 4.23 0.82 0.02
C LEU A 70 3.97 0.50 -1.46
N ARG A 71 4.42 -0.66 -1.94
CA ARG A 71 4.20 -1.12 -3.32
C ARG A 71 2.71 -1.32 -3.62
N ARG A 72 1.98 -1.90 -2.66
CA ARG A 72 0.53 -2.13 -2.79
C ARG A 72 -0.21 -0.79 -2.90
N ILE A 73 0.12 0.16 -2.03
CA ILE A 73 -0.47 1.50 -2.01
C ILE A 73 -0.12 2.26 -3.30
N ALA A 74 1.13 2.16 -3.76
CA ALA A 74 1.58 2.74 -5.02
C ALA A 74 0.73 2.25 -6.21
N GLY A 75 0.52 0.93 -6.32
CA GLY A 75 -0.31 0.36 -7.38
C GLY A 75 -1.81 0.70 -7.23
N ALA A 76 -2.32 0.77 -6.00
CA ALA A 76 -3.72 1.10 -5.71
C ALA A 76 -4.07 2.56 -6.02
N ALA A 77 -3.17 3.47 -5.67
CA ALA A 77 -3.37 4.91 -5.78
C ALA A 77 -2.79 5.51 -7.07
N ASP A 78 -2.18 4.68 -7.93
CA ASP A 78 -1.28 5.12 -9.01
C ASP A 78 -0.21 6.12 -8.51
N LEU A 79 0.21 5.95 -7.26
CA LEU A 79 1.25 6.77 -6.65
C LEU A 79 2.61 6.29 -7.15
N LYS A 80 3.49 7.24 -7.45
CA LYS A 80 4.87 6.98 -7.86
C LYS A 80 5.82 7.38 -6.72
N PRO A 81 6.05 6.51 -5.72
CA PRO A 81 7.02 6.78 -4.67
C PRO A 81 8.42 6.94 -5.26
N ASP A 82 9.14 7.95 -4.79
CA ASP A 82 10.46 8.29 -5.30
C ASP A 82 11.49 7.24 -4.84
N PRO A 83 12.54 6.92 -5.62
CA PRO A 83 13.62 6.03 -5.18
C PRO A 83 14.24 6.44 -3.84
N ALA A 84 14.22 7.72 -3.48
CA ALA A 84 14.65 8.21 -2.18
C ALA A 84 13.78 7.70 -1.01
N ASP A 85 12.48 7.57 -1.20
CA ASP A 85 11.55 7.01 -0.20
C ASP A 85 11.80 5.51 -0.02
N TRP A 86 12.02 4.79 -1.12
CA TRP A 86 12.39 3.37 -1.10
C TRP A 86 13.71 3.12 -0.38
N ALA A 87 14.73 3.95 -0.63
CA ALA A 87 16.00 3.86 0.08
C ALA A 87 15.85 4.13 1.58
N SER A 88 15.02 5.10 1.95
CA SER A 88 14.72 5.43 3.35
C SER A 88 13.95 4.31 4.06
N LEU A 89 12.97 3.72 3.37
CA LEU A 89 12.23 2.55 3.83
C LEU A 89 13.17 1.37 4.03
N ALA A 90 14.06 1.09 3.06
CA ALA A 90 15.01 0.00 3.14
C ALA A 90 15.88 0.10 4.39
N LYS A 91 16.43 1.29 4.65
CA LYS A 91 17.26 1.53 5.82
C LYS A 91 16.50 1.30 7.14
N ARG A 92 15.23 1.71 7.20
CA ARG A 92 14.37 1.42 8.37
C ARG A 92 14.09 -0.07 8.52
N ALA A 93 13.77 -0.74 7.42
CA ALA A 93 13.57 -2.19 7.43
C ALA A 93 14.83 -2.94 7.90
N GLU A 94 16.03 -2.52 7.49
CA GLU A 94 17.30 -3.07 7.99
C GLU A 94 17.45 -2.86 9.50
N VAL A 95 17.16 -1.66 10.00
CA VAL A 95 17.22 -1.34 11.44
C VAL A 95 16.22 -2.20 12.24
N LEU A 96 15.06 -2.49 11.67
CA LEU A 96 14.04 -3.36 12.27
C LEU A 96 14.35 -4.86 12.12
N GLY A 97 15.44 -5.24 11.43
CA GLY A 97 15.79 -6.63 11.14
C GLY A 97 14.91 -7.30 10.08
N LYS A 98 14.13 -6.52 9.33
CA LYS A 98 13.27 -6.95 8.23
C LYS A 98 14.06 -7.02 6.90
N THR A 99 15.09 -7.87 6.84
CA THR A 99 16.05 -7.91 5.70
C THR A 99 15.38 -8.09 4.34
N VAL A 100 14.38 -8.98 4.23
CA VAL A 100 13.62 -9.21 2.99
C VAL A 100 12.92 -7.95 2.50
N TYR A 101 12.34 -7.17 3.42
CA TYR A 101 11.65 -5.93 3.09
C TYR A 101 12.65 -4.87 2.62
N ALA A 102 13.82 -4.81 3.27
CA ALA A 102 14.90 -3.93 2.85
C ALA A 102 15.43 -4.25 1.45
N GLU A 103 15.63 -5.53 1.13
CA GLU A 103 16.08 -5.96 -0.20
C GLU A 103 15.06 -5.59 -1.29
N VAL A 104 13.77 -5.83 -1.05
CA VAL A 104 12.71 -5.44 -1.98
C VAL A 104 12.72 -3.92 -2.20
N ALA A 105 12.83 -3.15 -1.13
CA ALA A 105 12.88 -1.70 -1.22
C ALA A 105 14.13 -1.18 -1.95
N ARG A 106 15.30 -1.79 -1.71
CA ARG A 106 16.53 -1.45 -2.46
C ARG A 106 16.40 -1.76 -3.95
N ARG A 107 15.71 -2.84 -4.29
CA ARG A 107 15.44 -3.21 -5.68
C ARG A 107 14.52 -2.21 -6.37
N GLU A 108 13.43 -1.81 -5.71
CA GLU A 108 12.53 -0.76 -6.21
C GLU A 108 13.22 0.61 -6.31
N ALA A 109 14.13 0.91 -5.38
CA ALA A 109 14.97 2.12 -5.43
C ALA A 109 15.99 2.12 -6.59
N GLY A 110 16.15 1.01 -7.32
CA GLY A 110 17.19 0.85 -8.33
C GLY A 110 18.61 0.73 -7.75
N LEU A 111 18.73 0.38 -6.46
CA LEU A 111 20.01 0.14 -5.78
C LEU A 111 20.52 -1.30 -5.96
N SER A 112 19.73 -2.17 -6.59
CA SER A 112 20.19 -3.49 -7.04
C SER A 112 21.06 -3.34 -8.28
N VAL A 113 22.35 -3.60 -8.11
CA VAL A 113 23.34 -3.63 -9.18
C VAL A 113 23.21 -4.94 -9.98
N ASP A 114 22.29 -4.96 -10.94
CA ASP A 114 22.35 -5.89 -12.07
C ASP A 114 21.81 -5.09 -13.27
N GLU A 115 22.69 -4.55 -14.14
CA GLU A 115 23.11 -5.26 -15.36
C GLU A 115 21.99 -6.15 -15.94
N ASP A 116 20.95 -5.54 -16.53
CA ASP A 116 20.59 -5.87 -17.91
C ASP A 116 19.57 -4.86 -18.48
N ALA A 117 19.92 -4.32 -19.64
CA ALA A 117 18.97 -3.70 -20.52
C ALA A 117 18.06 -4.78 -21.13
N VAL A 118 16.74 -4.72 -20.90
CA VAL A 118 15.71 -5.10 -21.89
C VAL A 118 14.31 -4.91 -21.29
N GLY A 119 13.41 -4.29 -22.05
CA GLY A 119 11.98 -4.53 -21.84
C GLY A 119 11.04 -3.33 -21.71
N SER A 120 11.41 -2.11 -22.12
CA SER A 120 10.38 -1.18 -22.60
C SER A 120 10.03 -1.55 -24.05
N ALA A 121 9.26 -2.63 -24.21
CA ALA A 121 8.54 -2.92 -25.44
C ALA A 121 7.10 -3.24 -25.04
N GLY A 122 6.18 -2.36 -25.43
CA GLY A 122 4.76 -2.52 -25.11
C GLY A 122 3.92 -1.25 -25.15
N GLU A 123 4.41 -0.15 -25.71
CA GLU A 123 3.53 0.92 -26.19
C GLU A 123 2.96 0.54 -27.57
N SER A 124 1.69 0.88 -27.80
CA SER A 124 0.98 0.96 -29.09
C SER A 124 -0.02 -0.16 -29.42
N ARG A 125 -1.28 0.17 -29.14
CA ARG A 125 -2.44 0.26 -30.08
C ARG A 125 -3.06 -1.02 -30.64
#